data_AF-J2Y8G2-F1
#
_entry.id   AF-J2Y8G2-F1
#
_cell.length_a   1.000
_cell.length_b   1.000
_cell.length_c   1.000
_cell.angle_alpha   90.00
_cell.angle_beta   90.00
_cell.angle_gamma   90.00
#
_symmetry.space_group_name_H-M   'P 1'
#
loop_
_entity.id
_entity.type
_entity.pdbx_description
1 polymer ?
#
loop_
_entity_poly.entity_id
_entity_poly.type
_entity_poly.pdbx_seq_one_letter_code
_entity_poly.pdbx_strand_id
1 'polypeptide(L)'
;MATPAYMSVTGEKQGLITAGAFTADSVGNTYQEGHEDQVMVQAFSHDVIIPRDPQSGQPTGQRVHKPVVITKVYDKASPLLQAALTSGERMSEIVIQWFRTSAQGTQEHYYTTKLEDAIIVAINN
;
A
#
# COMPACT_ATOMS: atom_id res chain seq x y z
N MET A 1 -10.84 -17.54 2.40
CA MET A 1 -10.10 -16.47 3.11
C MET A 1 -9.59 -15.51 2.05
N ALA A 2 -9.78 -14.20 2.22
CA ALA A 2 -9.15 -13.23 1.32
C ALA A 2 -7.63 -13.34 1.48
N THR A 3 -6.90 -13.46 0.37
CA THR A 3 -5.43 -13.53 0.40
C THR A 3 -4.88 -12.13 0.66
N PRO A 4 -4.16 -11.91 1.77
CA PRO A 4 -3.65 -10.59 2.11
C PRO A 4 -2.58 -10.13 1.12
N ALA A 5 -2.44 -8.82 0.98
CA ALA A 5 -1.26 -8.23 0.37
C ALA A 5 -0.36 -7.65 1.48
N TYR A 6 0.93 -7.52 1.21
CA TYR A 6 1.89 -6.93 2.14
C TYR A 6 2.52 -5.70 1.51
N MET A 7 2.71 -4.65 2.30
CA MET A 7 3.25 -3.38 1.83
C MET A 7 4.46 -2.95 2.64
N SER A 8 5.55 -2.58 1.97
CA SER A 8 6.65 -1.82 2.58
C SER A 8 6.59 -0.36 2.16
N VAL A 9 6.95 0.54 3.08
CA VAL A 9 6.97 1.99 2.84
C VAL A 9 8.30 2.55 3.31
N THR A 10 9.02 3.22 2.41
CA THR A 10 10.26 3.95 2.72
C THR A 10 10.03 5.44 2.52
N GLY A 11 10.16 6.21 3.61
CA GLY A 11 10.13 7.67 3.62
C GLY A 11 11.53 8.26 3.39
N GLU A 12 11.60 9.44 2.78
CA GLU A 12 12.86 10.16 2.58
C GLU A 12 13.54 10.58 3.90
N LYS A 13 12.74 10.87 4.95
CA LYS A 13 13.25 11.34 6.25
C LYS A 13 13.22 10.23 7.30
N GLN A 14 12.17 9.41 7.29
CA GLN A 14 11.96 8.37 8.30
C GLN A 14 12.63 7.03 7.97
N GLY A 15 13.15 6.85 6.74
CA GLY A 15 13.68 5.57 6.30
C GLY A 15 12.57 4.53 6.14
N LEU A 16 12.82 3.27 6.48
CA LEU A 16 11.83 2.20 6.37
C LEU A 16 10.74 2.36 7.45
N ILE A 17 9.64 3.03 7.10
CA ILE A 17 8.51 3.33 8.00
C ILE A 17 7.84 2.04 8.50
N THR A 18 7.79 1.01 7.66
CA THR A 18 7.16 -0.27 7.99
C THR A 18 8.09 -1.24 8.73
N ALA A 19 9.30 -0.81 9.12
CA ALA A 19 10.25 -1.67 9.82
C ALA A 19 9.66 -2.20 11.13
N GLY A 20 9.56 -3.52 11.26
CA GLY A 20 8.92 -4.20 12.39
C GLY A 20 7.43 -3.87 12.58
N ALA A 21 6.70 -3.52 11.52
CA ALA A 21 5.28 -3.18 11.61
C ALA A 21 4.36 -4.40 11.68
N PHE A 22 4.82 -5.60 11.30
CA PHE A 22 4.04 -6.84 11.41
C PHE A 22 4.67 -7.85 12.39
N THR A 23 4.98 -7.36 13.59
CA THR A 23 5.51 -8.16 14.70
C THR A 23 4.45 -8.37 15.79
N ALA A 24 4.73 -9.26 16.74
CA ALA A 24 3.84 -9.51 17.88
C ALA A 24 3.55 -8.23 18.70
N ASP A 25 4.53 -7.35 18.89
CA ASP A 25 4.35 -6.07 19.60
C ASP A 25 3.44 -5.10 18.85
N SER A 26 3.35 -5.24 17.53
CA SER A 26 2.66 -4.31 16.64
C SER A 26 1.20 -4.73 16.38
N VAL A 27 0.98 -6.01 16.05
CA VAL A 27 -0.33 -6.54 15.62
C VAL A 27 -0.84 -7.71 16.48
N GLY A 28 -0.18 -8.00 17.60
CA GLY A 28 -0.53 -9.10 18.49
C GLY A 28 -0.49 -10.45 17.77
N ASN A 29 -1.48 -11.31 18.05
CA ASN A 29 -1.56 -12.67 17.51
C ASN A 29 -1.80 -12.77 15.99
N THR A 30 -1.94 -11.63 15.29
CA THR A 30 -2.16 -11.60 13.84
C THR A 30 -0.85 -11.66 13.06
N TYR A 31 0.30 -11.52 13.73
CA TYR A 31 1.61 -11.50 13.08
C TYR A 31 1.90 -12.81 12.33
N GLN A 32 2.71 -12.72 11.27
CA GLN A 32 3.22 -13.87 10.53
C GLN A 32 4.71 -13.65 10.25
N GLU A 33 5.48 -14.73 10.38
CA GLU A 33 6.91 -14.72 10.07
C GLU A 33 7.16 -14.48 8.58
N GLY A 34 8.26 -13.79 8.26
CA GLY A 34 8.69 -13.48 6.90
C GLY A 34 8.12 -12.18 6.32
N HIS A 35 7.31 -11.44 7.09
CA HIS A 35 6.69 -10.17 6.69
C HIS A 35 6.88 -9.07 7.75
N GLU A 36 7.88 -9.19 8.62
CA GLU A 36 8.08 -8.36 9.82
C GLU A 36 8.19 -6.87 9.49
N ASP A 37 8.85 -6.54 8.37
CA ASP A 37 9.10 -5.17 7.89
C ASP A 37 8.05 -4.64 6.91
N GLN A 38 6.91 -5.30 6.83
CA GLN A 38 5.79 -4.93 5.98
C GLN A 38 4.55 -4.66 6.84
N VAL A 39 3.51 -4.13 6.22
CA VAL A 39 2.16 -4.04 6.82
C VAL A 39 1.20 -4.91 6.02
N MET A 40 0.27 -5.56 6.72
CA MET A 40 -0.77 -6.35 6.07
C MET A 40 -1.88 -5.43 5.53
N VAL A 41 -2.08 -5.48 4.21
CA VAL A 41 -3.11 -4.74 3.48
C VAL A 41 -4.36 -5.60 3.38
N GLN A 42 -5.47 -5.11 3.94
CA GLN A 42 -6.76 -5.78 4.01
C GLN A 42 -7.69 -5.41 2.84
N ALA A 43 -7.55 -4.19 2.32
CA ALA A 43 -8.27 -3.73 1.14
C ALA A 43 -7.41 -2.77 0.32
N PHE A 44 -7.68 -2.72 -0.97
CA PHE A 44 -7.00 -1.86 -1.92
C PHE A 44 -8.00 -1.32 -2.95
N SER A 45 -7.83 -0.06 -3.33
CA SER A 45 -8.53 0.59 -4.44
C SER A 45 -7.58 1.53 -5.16
N HIS A 46 -7.61 1.53 -6.49
CA HIS A 46 -6.85 2.46 -7.31
C HIS A 46 -7.50 2.59 -8.68
N ASP A 47 -7.82 3.84 -9.04
CA ASP A 47 -8.45 4.16 -10.32
C ASP A 47 -7.49 4.97 -11.20
N VAL A 48 -7.33 4.53 -12.44
CA VAL A 48 -6.63 5.28 -13.48
C VAL A 48 -7.60 5.49 -14.63
N ILE A 49 -7.91 6.75 -14.92
CA ILE A 49 -8.89 7.10 -15.95
C ILE A 49 -8.21 7.81 -17.11
N ILE A 50 -8.71 7.60 -18.33
CA ILE A 50 -8.40 8.43 -19.49
C ILE A 50 -9.67 9.21 -19.80
N PRO A 51 -9.68 10.55 -19.71
CA PRO A 51 -10.84 11.37 -20.04
C PRO A 51 -11.31 11.09 -21.47
N ARG A 52 -12.63 11.01 -21.66
CA ARG A 52 -13.25 10.73 -22.96
C ARG A 52 -14.31 11.77 -23.29
N ASP A 53 -14.48 12.04 -24.57
CA ASP A 53 -15.57 12.86 -25.07
C ASP A 53 -16.92 12.11 -24.91
N PRO A 54 -17.96 12.73 -24.32
CA PRO A 54 -19.23 12.05 -24.05
C PRO A 54 -20.00 11.59 -25.28
N GLN A 55 -19.83 12.24 -26.44
CA GLN A 55 -20.59 11.93 -27.66
C GLN A 55 -19.89 10.88 -28.53
N SER A 56 -18.56 10.96 -28.64
CA SER A 56 -17.76 10.10 -29.52
C SER A 56 -17.04 8.96 -28.80
N GLY A 57 -16.88 9.04 -27.47
CA GLY A 57 -16.13 8.07 -26.68
C GLY A 57 -14.61 8.11 -26.90
N GLN A 58 -14.11 9.06 -27.69
CA GLN A 58 -12.68 9.18 -28.00
C GLN A 58 -11.90 9.79 -26.82
N PRO A 59 -10.62 9.40 -26.61
CA PRO A 59 -9.77 10.00 -25.59
C PRO A 59 -9.55 11.50 -25.85
N THR A 60 -9.81 12.33 -24.84
CA THR A 60 -9.67 13.80 -24.94
C THR A 60 -8.50 14.36 -24.15
N GLY A 61 -7.83 13.53 -23.35
CA GLY A 61 -6.75 13.97 -22.48
C GLY A 61 -5.80 12.86 -22.05
N GLN A 62 -4.81 13.23 -21.24
CA GLN A 62 -3.88 12.29 -20.65
C GLN A 62 -4.54 11.48 -19.54
N ARG A 63 -3.97 10.30 -19.24
CA ARG A 63 -4.30 9.51 -18.05
C ARG A 63 -4.23 10.35 -16.77
N VAL A 64 -5.23 10.20 -15.92
CA VAL A 64 -5.33 10.81 -14.59
C VAL A 64 -5.31 9.70 -13.57
N HIS A 65 -4.29 9.69 -12.72
CA HIS A 65 -4.19 8.78 -11.59
C HIS A 65 -5.00 9.33 -10.43
N LYS A 66 -5.93 8.53 -9.90
CA LYS A 66 -6.52 8.77 -8.59
C LYS A 66 -5.58 8.22 -7.52
N PRO A 67 -5.68 8.69 -6.26
CA PRO A 67 -4.86 8.15 -5.18
C PRO A 67 -5.01 6.64 -5.06
N VAL A 68 -3.91 5.95 -4.79
CA VAL A 68 -3.95 4.58 -4.29
C VAL A 68 -4.48 4.63 -2.86
N VAL A 69 -5.51 3.85 -2.58
CA VAL A 69 -6.14 3.74 -1.26
C VAL A 69 -5.93 2.33 -0.74
N ILE A 70 -5.29 2.22 0.42
CA ILE A 70 -5.13 0.96 1.14
C ILE A 70 -5.85 1.01 2.47
N THR A 71 -6.21 -0.16 2.99
CA THR A 71 -6.73 -0.32 4.35
C THR A 71 -5.84 -1.29 5.10
N LYS A 72 -5.43 -0.89 6.30
CA LYS A 72 -4.62 -1.67 7.24
C LYS A 72 -5.16 -1.45 8.65
N VAL A 73 -4.81 -2.35 9.56
CA VAL A 73 -5.09 -2.15 10.99
C VAL A 73 -4.17 -1.10 11.61
N TYR A 74 -4.50 -0.65 12.82
CA TYR A 74 -3.54 0.09 13.64
C TYR A 74 -2.35 -0.80 13.99
N ASP A 75 -1.15 -0.30 13.74
CA ASP A 75 0.11 -0.97 14.01
C ASP A 75 1.20 0.08 14.32
N LYS A 76 2.43 -0.37 14.51
CA LYS A 76 3.60 0.50 14.77
C LYS A 76 3.82 1.57 13.70
N ALA A 77 3.49 1.31 12.44
CA ALA A 77 3.69 2.25 11.33
C ALA A 77 2.61 3.36 11.27
N SER A 78 1.43 3.14 11.87
CA SER A 78 0.32 4.13 11.86
C SER A 78 0.73 5.55 12.29
N PRO A 79 1.38 5.79 13.45
CA PRO A 79 1.81 7.13 13.84
C PRO A 79 2.86 7.73 12.89
N LEU A 80 3.74 6.91 12.31
CA LEU A 80 4.77 7.35 11.37
C LEU A 80 4.17 7.81 10.03
N LEU A 81 3.14 7.10 9.55
CA LEU A 81 2.36 7.50 8.37
C LEU A 81 1.59 8.80 8.61
N GLN A 82 1.07 9.03 9.82
CA GLN A 82 0.45 10.31 10.18
C GLN A 82 1.47 11.45 10.23
N ALA A 83 2.67 11.20 10.74
CA ALA A 83 3.77 12.18 10.72
C ALA A 83 4.20 12.51 9.27
N ALA A 84 4.28 11.50 8.40
CA ALA A 84 4.55 11.69 6.98
C ALA A 84 3.47 12.53 6.29
N LEU A 85 2.18 12.23 6.53
CA LEU A 85 1.04 13.00 6.01
C LEU A 85 1.12 14.48 6.44
N THR A 86 1.27 14.73 7.74
CA THR A 86 1.24 16.09 8.31
C THR A 86 2.46 16.94 7.95
N SER A 87 3.60 16.31 7.68
CA SER A 87 4.83 16.99 7.24
C SER A 87 4.98 17.10 5.73
N GLY A 88 4.08 16.46 4.95
CA GLY A 88 4.21 16.35 3.50
C GLY A 88 5.46 15.59 3.06
N GLU A 89 5.91 14.63 3.88
CA GLU A 89 7.06 13.80 3.56
C GLU A 89 6.79 12.96 2.30
N ARG A 90 7.77 12.93 1.40
CA ARG A 90 7.75 12.07 0.23
C ARG A 90 8.24 10.67 0.59
N MET A 91 7.50 9.68 0.11
CA MET A 91 7.87 8.28 0.19
C MET A 91 8.71 7.96 -1.05
N SER A 92 9.99 7.69 -0.84
CA SER A 92 10.90 7.33 -1.95
C SER A 92 10.41 6.05 -2.64
N GLU A 93 9.89 5.10 -1.87
CA GLU A 93 9.40 3.84 -2.40
C GLU A 93 8.23 3.28 -1.56
N ILE A 94 7.17 2.87 -2.25
CA ILE A 94 6.10 2.03 -1.68
C ILE A 94 6.00 0.78 -2.54
N VAL A 95 6.15 -0.40 -1.93
CA VAL A 95 6.04 -1.69 -2.63
C VAL A 95 4.89 -2.48 -2.02
N ILE A 96 3.88 -2.79 -2.84
CA ILE A 96 2.75 -3.64 -2.48
C ILE A 96 2.93 -4.98 -3.20
N GLN A 97 3.08 -6.05 -2.42
CA GLN A 97 3.23 -7.41 -2.89
C GLN A 97 1.92 -8.17 -2.70
N TRP A 98 1.45 -8.77 -3.79
CA TRP A 98 0.17 -9.45 -3.85
C TRP A 98 0.39 -10.96 -3.81
N PHE A 99 -0.32 -11.62 -2.90
CA PHE A 99 -0.22 -13.04 -2.70
C PHE A 99 -1.50 -13.75 -3.13
N ARG A 100 -1.34 -15.00 -3.55
CA ARG A 100 -2.44 -15.92 -3.82
C ARG A 100 -2.04 -17.33 -3.38
N THR A 101 -3.03 -18.19 -3.18
CA THR A 101 -2.77 -19.63 -3.00
C THR A 101 -2.47 -20.27 -4.35
N SER A 102 -1.30 -20.90 -4.48
CA SER A 102 -0.88 -21.67 -5.64
C SER A 102 -1.70 -22.95 -5.81
N ALA A 103 -1.55 -23.63 -6.94
CA ALA A 103 -2.16 -24.94 -7.16
C ALA A 103 -1.66 -26.02 -6.16
N GLN A 104 -0.49 -25.80 -5.55
CA GLN A 104 0.12 -26.67 -4.54
C GLN A 104 -0.35 -26.33 -3.11
N GLY A 105 -1.23 -25.35 -2.95
CA GLY A 105 -1.75 -24.93 -1.63
C GLY A 105 -0.83 -24.01 -0.84
N THR A 106 0.27 -23.54 -1.45
CA THR A 106 1.22 -22.61 -0.81
C THR A 106 0.88 -21.16 -1.14
N GLN A 107 1.18 -20.22 -0.25
CA GLN A 107 1.13 -18.80 -0.61
C GLN A 107 2.28 -18.49 -1.58
N GLU A 108 1.97 -17.84 -2.69
CA GLU A 108 2.95 -17.35 -3.65
C GLU A 108 2.71 -15.86 -3.94
N HIS A 109 3.81 -15.11 -3.98
CA HIS A 109 3.82 -13.75 -4.51
C HIS A 109 3.68 -13.82 -6.03
N TYR A 110 2.64 -13.18 -6.60
CA TYR A 110 2.33 -13.27 -8.03
C TYR A 110 2.31 -11.92 -8.76
N TYR A 111 2.22 -10.82 -8.03
CA TYR A 111 2.15 -9.48 -8.61
C TYR A 111 2.73 -8.45 -7.65
N THR A 112 3.29 -7.36 -8.19
CA THR A 112 3.82 -6.24 -7.40
C THR A 112 3.31 -4.92 -7.96
N THR A 113 2.79 -4.05 -7.10
CA THR A 113 2.56 -2.64 -7.41
C THR A 113 3.62 -1.81 -6.71
N LYS A 114 4.41 -1.06 -7.48
CA LYS A 114 5.43 -0.16 -6.95
C LYS A 114 5.03 1.29 -7.22
N LEU A 115 5.13 2.14 -6.19
CA LEU A 115 4.96 3.59 -6.29
C LEU A 115 6.29 4.26 -5.94
N GLU A 116 6.63 5.29 -6.69
CA GLU A 116 7.86 6.07 -6.52
C GLU A 116 7.47 7.52 -6.24
N ASP A 117 8.24 8.19 -5.39
CA ASP A 117 8.05 9.60 -5.01
C ASP A 117 6.61 9.95 -4.58
N ALA A 118 5.94 9.01 -3.89
CA ALA A 118 4.55 9.13 -3.48
C ALA A 118 4.39 10.08 -2.28
N ILE A 119 3.22 10.70 -2.15
CA ILE A 119 2.87 11.54 -0.99
C ILE A 119 1.53 11.05 -0.45
N ILE A 120 1.41 10.96 0.88
CA ILE A 120 0.15 10.61 1.54
C ILE A 120 -0.76 11.83 1.48
N VAL A 121 -1.95 11.67 0.91
CA VAL A 121 -2.91 12.78 0.72
C VAL A 121 -4.03 12.81 1.76
N ALA A 122 -4.34 11.66 2.36
CA ALA A 122 -5.36 11.53 3.39
C ALA A 122 -5.17 10.22 4.19
N ILE A 123 -5.56 10.24 5.46
CA ILE A 123 -5.71 9.05 6.31
C ILE A 123 -7.10 9.14 6.95
N ASN A 124 -7.92 8.10 6.76
CA ASN A 124 -9.25 7.98 7.35
C ASN A 124 -9.21 6.89 8.42
N ASN A 125 -9.73 7.21 9.61
CA ASN A 125 -9.69 6.37 10.80
C ASN A 125 -11.03 5.71 11.08
#